data_AF-A0A3D3CMM9-F1
#
_entry.id   AF-A0A3D3CMM9-F1
#
_cell.length_a   1.000
_cell.length_b   1.000
_cell.length_c   1.000
_cell.angle_alpha   90.00
_cell.angle_beta   90.00
_cell.angle_gamma   90.00
#
_symmetry.space_group_name_H-M   'P 1'
#
loop_
_entity.id
_entity.type
_entity.pdbx_description
1 polymer ?
#
loop_
_entity_poly.entity_id
_entity_poly.type
_entity_poly.pdbx_seq_one_letter_code
_entity_poly.pdbx_strand_id
1 'polypeptide(L)'
;SRVKGGRLAEIAYPAEIISLILSDVIGDRLDVIASGPTSPDNSTYNHAIATIEKYGLTGKSPKNIVDILQKGTAGLINETPKEGDNFFKKVENIIIGSNQKALEAAKIKAASLGLQTEIMSSEITGEAREIGKRLANIALKHSLNRLSGLNSLISGGETTVTVKGNGLGGRNMELALSFAIEIEGIEGITLLSVGTDGTDGPTDAAGAIVDGDTIKKTRAIGLDPLEYLANNDSYNFFKKIDGLLITGPTGTNVMDIQIMVIE
;
A
#
# COMPACT_ATOMS: atom_id res chain seq x y z
N SER A 1 0.12 19.61 17.71
CA SER A 1 -0.83 18.61 18.26
C SER A 1 -0.51 18.41 19.73
N ARG A 2 -1.48 18.04 20.57
CA ARG A 2 -1.26 17.75 22.00
C ARG A 2 -0.98 16.27 22.29
N VAL A 3 -1.21 15.36 21.33
CA VAL A 3 -1.10 13.90 21.54
C VAL A 3 -0.20 13.17 20.53
N LYS A 4 0.06 13.76 19.35
CA LYS A 4 0.92 13.17 18.31
C LYS A 4 2.40 13.33 18.67
N GLY A 5 3.28 12.57 18.02
CA GLY A 5 4.74 12.64 18.18
C GLY A 5 5.17 12.38 19.61
N GLY A 6 4.74 11.26 20.19
CA GLY A 6 5.11 10.82 21.53
C GLY A 6 4.39 11.51 22.68
N ARG A 7 3.60 12.56 22.43
CA ARG A 7 2.96 13.33 23.51
C ARG A 7 1.89 12.55 24.29
N LEU A 8 1.26 11.53 23.70
CA LEU A 8 0.38 10.65 24.46
C LEU A 8 1.16 9.83 25.49
N ALA A 9 2.36 9.35 25.12
CA ALA A 9 3.26 8.68 26.05
C ALA A 9 3.74 9.61 27.17
N GLU A 10 4.08 10.85 26.84
CA GLU A 10 4.43 11.89 27.82
C GLU A 10 3.28 12.14 28.82
N ILE A 11 2.05 12.28 28.33
CA ILE A 11 0.87 12.55 29.17
C ILE A 11 0.56 11.39 30.11
N ALA A 12 0.70 10.15 29.64
CA ALA A 12 0.36 8.96 30.42
C ALA A 12 1.42 8.63 31.49
N TYR A 13 2.67 9.09 31.32
CA TYR A 13 3.74 8.80 32.25
C TYR A 13 3.38 9.26 33.68
N PRO A 14 3.58 8.42 34.73
CA PRO A 14 4.38 7.19 34.77
C PRO A 14 3.58 5.88 34.58
N ALA A 15 2.37 5.91 34.03
CA ALA A 15 1.62 4.69 33.68
C ALA A 15 2.32 3.92 32.55
N GLU A 16 2.03 2.62 32.47
CA GLU A 16 2.45 1.77 31.35
C GLU A 16 1.45 1.86 30.20
N ILE A 17 1.97 1.87 28.96
CA ILE A 17 1.18 1.87 27.73
C ILE A 17 1.55 0.65 26.91
N ILE A 18 0.53 -0.12 26.52
CA ILE A 18 0.65 -1.18 25.50
C ILE A 18 -0.21 -0.74 24.32
N SER A 19 0.42 -0.43 23.20
CA SER A 19 -0.26 -0.04 21.96
C SER A 19 -0.32 -1.23 21.02
N LEU A 20 -1.53 -1.69 20.71
CA LEU A 20 -1.76 -2.72 19.70
C LEU A 20 -2.10 -2.04 18.37
N ILE A 21 -1.28 -2.26 17.36
CA ILE A 21 -1.27 -1.47 16.12
C ILE A 21 -1.63 -2.36 14.93
N LEU A 22 -2.62 -1.90 14.15
CA LEU A 22 -2.90 -2.40 12.81
C LEU A 22 -2.32 -1.39 11.82
N SER A 23 -1.28 -1.78 11.09
CA SER A 23 -0.51 -0.91 10.22
C SER A 23 -1.03 -0.94 8.80
N ASP A 24 -1.41 0.25 8.31
CA ASP A 24 -1.73 0.57 6.92
C ASP A 24 -0.62 1.41 6.25
N VAL A 25 0.60 1.35 6.82
CA VAL A 25 1.74 2.16 6.38
C VAL A 25 2.86 1.26 5.87
N ILE A 26 3.37 1.56 4.69
CA ILE A 26 4.55 0.88 4.11
C ILE A 26 5.74 0.95 5.09
N GLY A 27 6.36 -0.20 5.32
CA GLY A 27 7.50 -0.32 6.24
C GLY A 27 7.14 -0.21 7.72
N ASP A 28 5.85 -0.23 8.09
CA ASP A 28 5.39 -0.38 9.48
C ASP A 28 5.95 0.71 10.44
N ARG A 29 6.14 1.92 9.90
CA ARG A 29 6.76 3.04 10.61
C ARG A 29 5.87 3.63 11.70
N LEU A 30 6.21 3.35 12.95
CA LEU A 30 5.47 3.80 14.14
C LEU A 30 5.34 5.32 14.27
N ASP A 31 6.32 6.08 13.80
CA ASP A 31 6.30 7.55 13.82
C ASP A 31 5.33 8.15 12.79
N VAL A 32 4.95 7.36 11.79
CA VAL A 32 3.98 7.74 10.74
C VAL A 32 2.57 7.26 11.10
N ILE A 33 2.43 6.02 11.60
CA ILE A 33 1.13 5.44 11.97
C ILE A 33 0.44 6.31 13.03
N ALA A 34 -0.74 6.84 12.70
CA ALA A 34 -1.47 7.81 13.52
C ALA A 34 -0.65 9.07 13.94
N SER A 35 0.46 9.35 13.23
CA SER A 35 1.49 10.33 13.59
C SER A 35 2.17 10.04 14.94
N GLY A 36 2.39 8.76 15.24
CA GLY A 36 3.22 8.28 16.35
C GLY A 36 2.86 8.84 17.72
N PRO A 37 1.61 8.75 18.21
CA PRO A 37 1.24 9.30 19.52
C PRO A 37 2.05 8.70 20.69
N THR A 38 2.49 7.45 20.53
CA THR A 38 3.26 6.66 21.49
C THR A 38 4.66 6.30 20.98
N SER A 39 5.10 6.94 19.88
CA SER A 39 6.43 6.75 19.28
C SER A 39 7.26 8.03 19.42
N PRO A 40 8.60 7.93 19.53
CA PRO A 40 9.46 9.09 19.38
C PRO A 40 9.24 9.81 18.06
N ASP A 41 9.39 11.13 18.08
CA ASP A 41 9.40 11.95 16.88
C ASP A 41 10.77 12.61 16.78
N ASN A 42 11.58 12.25 15.77
CA ASN A 42 12.92 12.82 15.61
C ASN A 42 12.93 14.16 14.84
N SER A 43 11.76 14.63 14.39
CA SER A 43 11.63 15.96 13.80
C SER A 43 11.70 17.05 14.87
N THR A 44 11.75 18.31 14.42
CA THR A 44 11.86 19.48 15.30
C THR A 44 11.01 20.63 14.79
N TYR A 45 10.77 21.64 15.63
CA TYR A 45 10.16 22.90 15.19
C TYR A 45 10.92 23.54 14.02
N ASN A 46 12.26 23.42 13.97
CA ASN A 46 13.06 23.92 12.84
C ASN A 46 12.73 23.15 11.54
N HIS A 47 12.57 21.82 11.61
CA HIS A 47 12.12 21.04 10.45
C HIS A 47 10.73 21.47 9.97
N ALA A 48 9.82 21.77 10.91
CA ALA A 48 8.47 22.24 10.58
C ALA A 48 8.49 23.62 9.89
N ILE A 49 9.26 24.59 10.40
CA ILE A 49 9.43 25.91 9.76
C ILE A 49 10.05 25.76 8.38
N ALA A 50 11.15 25.00 8.26
CA ALA A 50 11.81 24.77 6.97
C ALA A 50 10.87 24.14 5.94
N THR A 51 9.95 23.26 6.38
CA THR A 51 8.92 22.67 5.51
C THR A 51 7.93 23.73 5.02
N ILE A 52 7.44 24.60 5.91
CA ILE A 52 6.53 25.71 5.54
C ILE A 52 7.20 26.63 4.51
N GLU A 53 8.46 26.97 4.72
CA GLU A 53 9.23 27.84 3.83
C GLU A 53 9.48 27.19 2.47
N LYS A 54 9.90 25.91 2.45
CA LYS A 54 10.16 25.13 1.24
C LYS A 54 8.96 25.14 0.27
N TYR A 55 7.74 25.10 0.80
CA TYR A 55 6.52 25.10 -0.01
C TYR A 55 5.88 26.49 -0.19
N GLY A 56 6.57 27.57 0.22
CA GLY A 56 6.07 28.94 0.07
C GLY A 56 4.80 29.23 0.85
N LEU A 57 4.63 28.56 2.00
CA LEU A 57 3.41 28.63 2.81
C LEU A 57 3.49 29.66 3.94
N THR A 58 4.64 30.29 4.17
CA THR A 58 4.85 31.23 5.30
C THR A 58 3.78 32.33 5.37
N GLY A 59 3.44 32.96 4.24
CA GLY A 59 2.40 33.99 4.17
C GLY A 59 0.96 33.46 4.12
N LYS A 60 0.76 32.15 3.96
CA LYS A 60 -0.55 31.47 3.93
C LYS A 60 -0.91 30.80 5.25
N SER A 61 0.10 30.50 6.07
CA SER A 61 -0.07 29.88 7.36
C SER A 61 -0.76 30.82 8.36
N PRO A 62 -1.77 30.35 9.11
CA PRO A 62 -2.37 31.14 10.18
C PRO A 62 -1.34 31.62 11.21
N LYS A 63 -1.49 32.87 11.66
CA LYS A 63 -0.52 33.51 12.57
C LYS A 63 -0.27 32.70 13.84
N ASN A 64 -1.32 32.11 14.43
CA ASN A 64 -1.18 31.28 15.62
C ASN A 64 -0.30 30.03 15.40
N ILE A 65 -0.27 29.46 14.20
CA ILE A 65 0.61 28.33 13.87
C ILE A 65 2.05 28.80 13.79
N VAL A 66 2.30 29.90 13.05
CA VAL A 66 3.65 30.48 12.92
C VAL A 66 4.20 30.87 14.29
N ASP A 67 3.39 31.52 15.12
CA ASP A 67 3.76 31.93 16.48
C ASP A 67 4.15 30.73 17.36
N ILE A 68 3.41 29.61 17.29
CA ILE A 68 3.73 28.39 18.03
C ILE A 68 5.08 27.81 17.58
N LEU A 69 5.30 27.72 16.27
CA LEU A 69 6.55 27.17 15.74
C LEU A 69 7.75 28.04 16.11
N GLN A 70 7.62 29.37 16.01
CA GLN A 70 8.67 30.31 16.40
C GLN A 70 8.99 30.24 17.90
N LYS A 71 7.97 30.13 18.76
CA LYS A 71 8.16 29.90 20.19
C LYS A 71 8.88 28.58 20.45
N GLY A 72 8.54 27.53 19.69
CA GLY A 72 9.22 26.24 19.74
C GLY A 72 10.70 26.34 19.36
N THR A 73 11.02 27.01 18.25
CA THR A 73 12.43 27.22 17.84
C THR A 73 13.22 28.10 18.82
N ALA A 74 12.54 29.00 19.52
CA ALA A 74 13.14 29.81 20.59
C ALA A 74 13.26 29.07 21.94
N GLY A 75 12.85 27.80 22.03
CA GLY A 75 12.89 27.00 23.25
C GLY A 75 11.85 27.39 24.31
N LEU A 76 10.85 28.21 23.95
CA LEU A 76 9.77 28.63 24.85
C LEU A 76 8.68 27.56 24.99
N ILE A 77 8.64 26.61 24.06
CA ILE A 77 7.74 25.45 24.10
C ILE A 77 8.63 24.22 23.87
N ASN A 78 8.47 23.22 24.73
CA ASN A 78 9.19 21.97 24.59
C ASN A 78 8.92 21.31 23.23
N GLU A 79 9.97 20.68 22.72
CA GLU A 79 9.90 19.85 21.52
C GLU A 79 9.02 18.62 21.75
N THR A 80 8.62 17.93 20.67
CA THR A 80 8.06 16.58 20.79
C THR A 80 9.05 15.62 21.48
N PRO A 81 8.55 14.66 22.27
CA PRO A 81 9.39 13.61 22.85
C PRO A 81 10.32 12.91 21.86
N LYS A 82 11.56 12.67 22.29
CA LYS A 82 12.66 12.09 21.53
C LYS A 82 13.01 10.70 22.07
N GLU A 83 13.72 9.90 21.28
CA GLU A 83 13.96 8.47 21.56
C GLU A 83 14.57 8.18 22.94
N GLY A 84 15.39 9.10 23.48
CA GLY A 84 16.02 8.97 24.79
C GLY A 84 15.15 9.36 26.00
N ASP A 85 13.93 9.86 25.79
CA ASP A 85 13.08 10.33 26.89
C ASP A 85 12.56 9.18 27.75
N ASN A 86 12.53 9.39 29.08
CA ASN A 86 12.14 8.37 30.05
C ASN A 86 10.70 7.85 29.87
N PHE A 87 9.84 8.61 29.18
CA PHE A 87 8.46 8.22 28.91
C PHE A 87 8.39 6.89 28.14
N PHE A 88 9.26 6.71 27.14
CA PHE A 88 9.24 5.54 26.26
C PHE A 88 9.70 4.25 26.95
N LYS A 89 10.36 4.32 28.11
CA LYS A 89 10.73 3.13 28.91
C LYS A 89 9.51 2.35 29.43
N LYS A 90 8.33 2.97 29.45
CA LYS A 90 7.05 2.37 29.86
C LYS A 90 6.07 2.20 28.70
N VAL A 91 6.56 2.28 27.47
CA VAL A 91 5.73 2.13 26.27
C VAL A 91 6.17 0.88 25.52
N GLU A 92 5.21 0.02 25.23
CA GLU A 92 5.36 -1.09 24.30
C GLU A 92 4.45 -0.85 23.09
N ASN A 93 5.02 -0.80 21.89
CA ASN A 93 4.26 -0.68 20.64
C ASN A 93 4.35 -2.02 19.90
N ILE A 94 3.20 -2.68 19.71
CA ILE A 94 3.11 -4.03 19.15
C ILE A 94 2.29 -3.97 17.86
N ILE A 95 2.92 -4.30 16.74
CA ILE A 95 2.22 -4.43 15.45
C ILE A 95 1.54 -5.80 15.42
N ILE A 96 0.22 -5.81 15.53
CA ILE A 96 -0.61 -7.02 15.55
C ILE A 96 -1.14 -7.38 14.17
N GLY A 97 -1.21 -6.42 13.25
CA GLY A 97 -1.53 -6.64 11.84
C GLY A 97 -0.76 -5.68 10.94
N SER A 98 -0.26 -6.18 9.82
CA SER A 98 0.44 -5.40 8.79
C SER A 98 0.45 -6.16 7.46
N ASN A 99 0.90 -5.50 6.40
CA ASN A 99 0.99 -6.12 5.07
C ASN A 99 1.87 -7.37 5.11
N GLN A 100 3.05 -7.30 5.75
CA GLN A 100 3.95 -8.44 5.91
C GLN A 100 3.23 -9.65 6.52
N LYS A 101 2.43 -9.46 7.58
CA LYS A 101 1.67 -10.55 8.20
C LYS A 101 0.64 -11.15 7.24
N ALA A 102 0.00 -10.33 6.42
CA ALA A 102 -0.94 -10.81 5.41
C ALA A 102 -0.23 -11.59 4.28
N LEU A 103 0.95 -11.14 3.84
CA LEU A 103 1.77 -11.85 2.86
C LEU A 103 2.27 -13.20 3.39
N GLU A 104 2.73 -13.25 4.65
CA GLU A 104 3.12 -14.51 5.30
C GLU A 104 1.94 -15.49 5.40
N ALA A 105 0.75 -14.99 5.72
CA ALA A 105 -0.46 -15.82 5.73
C ALA A 105 -0.80 -16.37 4.32
N ALA A 106 -0.68 -15.53 3.28
CA ALA A 106 -0.86 -15.96 1.89
C ALA A 106 0.19 -17.01 1.48
N LYS A 107 1.46 -16.81 1.86
CA LYS A 107 2.56 -17.76 1.61
C LYS A 107 2.30 -19.10 2.27
N ILE A 108 1.92 -19.13 3.55
CA ILE A 108 1.57 -20.36 4.28
C ILE A 108 0.41 -21.07 3.57
N LYS A 109 -0.63 -20.32 3.16
CA LYS A 109 -1.77 -20.90 2.47
C LYS A 109 -1.38 -21.51 1.12
N ALA A 110 -0.61 -20.80 0.31
CA ALA A 110 -0.14 -21.29 -0.98
C ALA A 110 0.76 -22.53 -0.83
N ALA A 111 1.67 -22.53 0.16
CA ALA A 111 2.48 -23.70 0.48
C ALA A 111 1.63 -24.92 0.89
N SER A 112 0.55 -24.71 1.65
CA SER A 112 -0.38 -25.79 2.01
C SER A 112 -1.13 -26.39 0.81
N LEU A 113 -1.18 -25.67 -0.31
CA LEU A 113 -1.75 -26.12 -1.59
C LEU A 113 -0.71 -26.78 -2.50
N GLY A 114 0.53 -26.97 -2.03
CA GLY A 114 1.62 -27.59 -2.79
C GLY A 114 2.41 -26.61 -3.66
N LEU A 115 2.20 -25.30 -3.50
CA LEU A 115 2.96 -24.28 -4.23
C LEU A 115 4.29 -23.96 -3.53
N GLN A 116 5.37 -23.89 -4.30
CA GLN A 116 6.64 -23.34 -3.85
C GLN A 116 6.57 -21.81 -3.97
N THR A 117 6.65 -21.14 -2.81
CA THR A 117 6.24 -19.74 -2.65
C THR A 117 7.38 -18.86 -2.18
N GLU A 118 7.46 -17.65 -2.75
CA GLU A 118 8.38 -16.60 -2.31
C GLU A 118 7.63 -15.28 -2.12
N ILE A 119 7.94 -14.56 -1.04
CA ILE A 119 7.52 -13.16 -0.87
C ILE A 119 8.63 -12.29 -1.44
N MET A 120 8.35 -11.63 -2.56
CA MET A 120 9.31 -10.77 -3.27
C MET A 120 9.54 -9.44 -2.53
N SER A 121 8.48 -8.83 -2.00
CA SER A 121 8.52 -7.55 -1.30
C SER A 121 7.19 -7.26 -0.62
N SER A 122 7.23 -6.58 0.53
CA SER A 122 6.08 -5.97 1.22
C SER A 122 6.04 -4.43 1.08
N GLU A 123 6.90 -3.88 0.22
CA GLU A 123 7.09 -2.43 0.06
C GLU A 123 6.93 -1.99 -1.41
N ILE A 124 6.11 -2.70 -2.18
CA ILE A 124 5.80 -2.31 -3.56
C ILE A 124 5.14 -0.94 -3.57
N THR A 125 5.72 -0.02 -4.33
CA THR A 125 5.25 1.36 -4.51
C THR A 125 5.44 1.82 -5.94
N GLY A 126 4.70 2.85 -6.33
CA GLY A 126 4.78 3.48 -7.64
C GLY A 126 3.49 3.36 -8.43
N GLU A 127 3.56 3.74 -9.70
CA GLU A 127 2.39 3.77 -10.59
C GLU A 127 1.90 2.35 -10.90
N ALA A 128 0.62 2.08 -10.63
CA ALA A 128 -0.01 0.76 -10.72
C ALA A 128 0.23 0.06 -12.06
N ARG A 129 0.04 0.76 -13.19
CA ARG A 129 0.28 0.20 -14.52
C ARG A 129 1.75 -0.19 -14.74
N GLU A 130 2.70 0.59 -14.23
CA GLU A 130 4.12 0.29 -14.40
C GLU A 130 4.56 -0.88 -13.50
N ILE A 131 3.97 -1.01 -12.32
CA ILE A 131 4.15 -2.19 -11.46
C ILE A 131 3.54 -3.43 -12.12
N GLY A 132 2.34 -3.34 -12.71
CA GLY A 132 1.72 -4.44 -13.45
C GLY A 132 2.62 -4.98 -14.55
N LYS A 133 3.24 -4.10 -15.35
CA LYS A 133 4.23 -4.50 -16.36
C LYS A 133 5.46 -5.17 -15.77
N ARG A 134 5.99 -4.65 -14.67
CA ARG A 134 7.18 -5.22 -14.01
C ARG A 134 6.89 -6.62 -13.48
N LEU A 135 5.76 -6.81 -12.81
CA LEU A 135 5.34 -8.12 -12.30
C LEU A 135 5.13 -9.12 -13.45
N ALA A 136 4.51 -8.70 -14.56
CA ALA A 136 4.37 -9.55 -15.74
C ALA A 136 5.72 -10.00 -16.30
N ASN A 137 6.67 -9.08 -16.43
CA ASN A 137 8.03 -9.40 -16.89
C ASN A 137 8.76 -10.38 -15.95
N ILE A 138 8.50 -10.32 -14.64
CA ILE A 138 9.05 -11.28 -13.67
C ILE A 138 8.39 -12.64 -13.88
N ALA A 139 7.07 -12.70 -13.99
CA ALA A 139 6.32 -13.94 -14.22
C ALA A 139 6.74 -14.64 -15.53
N LEU A 140 6.88 -13.89 -16.63
CA LEU A 140 7.35 -14.41 -17.91
C LEU A 140 8.76 -15.01 -17.82
N LYS A 141 9.69 -14.34 -17.13
CA LYS A 141 11.05 -14.85 -16.91
C LYS A 141 11.06 -16.13 -16.08
N HIS A 142 10.17 -16.25 -15.09
CA HIS A 142 10.03 -17.47 -14.29
C HIS A 142 9.41 -18.60 -15.10
N SER A 143 8.37 -18.33 -15.90
CA SER A 143 7.71 -19.31 -16.77
C SER A 143 8.70 -19.94 -17.78
N LEU A 144 9.61 -19.13 -18.34
CA LEU A 144 10.68 -19.64 -19.21
C LEU A 144 11.75 -20.46 -18.47
N ASN A 145 12.00 -20.15 -17.19
CA ASN A 145 13.03 -20.78 -16.36
C ASN A 145 12.41 -21.74 -15.32
N ARG A 146 11.72 -22.79 -15.83
CA ARG A 146 11.09 -23.87 -15.04
C ARG A 146 12.01 -24.60 -14.04
N LEU A 147 13.31 -24.32 -14.07
CA LEU A 147 14.30 -24.87 -13.15
C LEU A 147 14.19 -24.33 -11.72
N SER A 148 13.50 -23.21 -11.49
CA SER A 148 13.39 -22.61 -10.15
C SER A 148 12.45 -23.36 -9.21
N GLY A 149 11.54 -24.20 -9.72
CA GLY A 149 10.52 -24.89 -8.91
C GLY A 149 9.45 -23.98 -8.29
N LEU A 150 9.74 -22.68 -8.16
CA LEU A 150 8.84 -21.63 -7.71
C LEU A 150 7.68 -21.47 -8.70
N ASN A 151 6.47 -21.71 -8.19
CA ASN A 151 5.22 -21.59 -8.93
C ASN A 151 4.26 -20.61 -8.27
N SER A 152 4.68 -19.89 -7.22
CA SER A 152 3.94 -18.77 -6.68
C SER A 152 4.84 -17.65 -6.16
N LEU A 153 4.59 -16.44 -6.64
CA LEU A 153 5.31 -15.23 -6.25
C LEU A 153 4.33 -14.24 -5.63
N ILE A 154 4.65 -13.78 -4.42
CA ILE A 154 3.78 -12.94 -3.61
C ILE A 154 4.46 -11.59 -3.39
N SER A 155 3.71 -10.51 -3.52
CA SER A 155 4.16 -9.18 -3.13
C SER A 155 3.04 -8.39 -2.47
N GLY A 156 3.39 -7.29 -1.82
CA GLY A 156 2.43 -6.35 -1.27
C GLY A 156 3.06 -4.97 -1.09
N GLY A 157 2.21 -4.01 -0.74
CA GLY A 157 2.56 -2.59 -0.65
C GLY A 157 1.35 -1.75 -1.04
N GLU A 158 1.58 -0.54 -1.53
CA GLU A 158 0.53 0.40 -1.91
C GLU A 158 0.94 1.11 -3.20
N THR A 159 0.26 0.78 -4.30
CA THR A 159 0.48 1.47 -5.59
C THR A 159 -0.42 2.70 -5.72
N THR A 160 -0.12 3.57 -6.67
CA THR A 160 -0.95 4.74 -6.96
C THR A 160 -1.34 4.78 -8.42
N VAL A 161 -2.44 5.49 -8.72
CA VAL A 161 -2.90 5.75 -10.08
C VAL A 161 -2.82 7.25 -10.33
N THR A 162 -2.07 7.64 -11.36
CA THR A 162 -2.16 9.01 -11.90
C THR A 162 -3.40 9.10 -12.79
N VAL A 163 -4.49 9.64 -12.24
CA VAL A 163 -5.76 9.79 -12.96
C VAL A 163 -5.61 10.83 -14.08
N LYS A 164 -5.84 10.39 -15.32
CA LYS A 164 -5.80 11.21 -16.55
C LYS A 164 -7.11 11.18 -17.32
N GLY A 165 -7.86 10.08 -17.21
CA GLY A 165 -9.17 9.91 -17.83
C GLY A 165 -10.34 10.20 -16.88
N ASN A 166 -11.53 9.85 -17.36
CA ASN A 166 -12.79 9.97 -16.59
C ASN A 166 -13.40 8.60 -16.28
N GLY A 167 -12.61 7.53 -16.43
CA GLY A 167 -13.02 6.16 -16.15
C GLY A 167 -13.24 5.88 -14.67
N LEU A 168 -13.80 4.71 -14.40
CA LEU A 168 -13.95 4.14 -13.07
C LEU A 168 -12.94 3.00 -12.89
N GLY A 169 -12.23 2.98 -11.78
CA GLY A 169 -11.17 2.01 -11.54
C GLY A 169 -10.45 2.23 -10.23
N GLY A 170 -9.42 1.42 -10.02
CA GLY A 170 -8.56 1.45 -8.84
C GLY A 170 -7.19 0.89 -9.16
N ARG A 171 -6.27 1.02 -8.20
CA ARG A 171 -4.86 0.67 -8.36
C ARG A 171 -4.66 -0.82 -8.60
N ASN A 172 -5.41 -1.70 -7.93
CA ASN A 172 -5.30 -3.14 -8.08
C ASN A 172 -5.84 -3.62 -9.43
N MET A 173 -6.99 -3.11 -9.85
CA MET A 173 -7.55 -3.38 -11.17
C MET A 173 -6.66 -2.80 -12.27
N GLU A 174 -6.13 -1.59 -12.11
CA GLU A 174 -5.22 -1.00 -13.10
C GLU A 174 -3.91 -1.82 -13.25
N LEU A 175 -3.33 -2.25 -12.13
CA LEU A 175 -2.19 -3.16 -12.10
C LEU A 175 -2.51 -4.48 -12.81
N ALA A 176 -3.64 -5.11 -12.48
CA ALA A 176 -4.08 -6.36 -13.09
C ALA A 176 -4.32 -6.23 -14.61
N LEU A 177 -4.95 -5.15 -15.06
CA LEU A 177 -5.16 -4.88 -16.49
C LEU A 177 -3.82 -4.71 -17.21
N SER A 178 -2.91 -3.93 -16.63
CA SER A 178 -1.59 -3.74 -17.22
C SER A 178 -0.76 -5.02 -17.23
N PHE A 179 -0.90 -5.89 -16.23
CA PHE A 179 -0.25 -7.20 -16.20
C PHE A 179 -0.81 -8.11 -17.31
N ALA A 180 -2.13 -8.19 -17.44
CA ALA A 180 -2.81 -9.03 -18.42
C ALA A 180 -2.42 -8.68 -19.88
N ILE A 181 -2.23 -7.39 -20.18
CA ILE A 181 -1.73 -6.92 -21.49
C ILE A 181 -0.37 -7.53 -21.83
N GLU A 182 0.55 -7.57 -20.87
CA GLU A 182 1.92 -8.04 -21.11
C GLU A 182 2.01 -9.56 -21.24
N ILE A 183 1.09 -10.31 -20.62
CA ILE A 183 1.04 -11.78 -20.67
C ILE A 183 0.05 -12.31 -21.72
N GLU A 184 -0.44 -11.46 -22.62
CA GLU A 184 -1.46 -11.84 -23.62
C GLU A 184 -1.06 -13.10 -24.39
N GLY A 185 -1.84 -14.16 -24.21
CA GLY A 185 -1.68 -15.44 -24.87
C GLY A 185 -0.65 -16.38 -24.27
N ILE A 186 -0.09 -16.07 -23.12
CA ILE A 186 0.86 -16.94 -22.41
C ILE A 186 0.10 -17.77 -21.37
N GLU A 187 0.00 -19.07 -21.61
CA GLU A 187 -0.67 -20.01 -20.71
C GLU A 187 0.10 -20.22 -19.40
N GLY A 188 -0.61 -20.65 -18.36
CA GLY A 188 0.00 -21.02 -17.08
C GLY A 188 0.46 -19.84 -16.22
N ILE A 189 0.05 -18.60 -16.50
CA ILE A 189 0.32 -17.45 -15.64
C ILE A 189 -1.01 -16.83 -15.19
N THR A 190 -1.20 -16.73 -13.88
CA THR A 190 -2.35 -16.08 -13.26
C THR A 190 -1.87 -15.03 -12.25
N LEU A 191 -2.54 -13.89 -12.19
CA LEU A 191 -2.34 -12.86 -11.17
C LEU A 191 -3.66 -12.56 -10.45
N LEU A 192 -3.62 -12.51 -9.13
CA LEU A 192 -4.57 -11.80 -8.29
C LEU A 192 -3.92 -10.50 -7.79
N SER A 193 -4.58 -9.35 -7.93
CA SER A 193 -4.23 -8.11 -7.24
C SER A 193 -5.43 -7.63 -6.45
N VAL A 194 -5.26 -7.36 -5.15
CA VAL A 194 -6.37 -7.09 -4.23
C VAL A 194 -6.00 -6.11 -3.11
N GLY A 195 -6.90 -5.17 -2.82
CA GLY A 195 -6.88 -4.33 -1.63
C GLY A 195 -7.48 -5.06 -0.43
N THR A 196 -6.75 -5.11 0.68
CA THR A 196 -7.16 -5.89 1.86
C THR A 196 -8.35 -5.30 2.61
N ASP A 197 -8.73 -4.06 2.33
CA ASP A 197 -9.96 -3.42 2.83
C ASP A 197 -11.23 -3.85 2.10
N GLY A 198 -11.06 -4.55 0.98
CA GLY A 198 -12.15 -5.02 0.13
C GLY A 198 -12.62 -3.99 -0.89
N THR A 199 -11.87 -2.90 -1.08
CA THR A 199 -12.19 -1.82 -2.03
C THR A 199 -10.96 -1.40 -2.83
N ASP A 200 -11.16 -1.08 -4.10
CA ASP A 200 -10.13 -0.61 -5.01
C ASP A 200 -10.64 0.61 -5.77
N GLY A 201 -10.09 1.78 -5.42
CA GLY A 201 -10.62 3.06 -5.86
C GLY A 201 -12.06 3.32 -5.37
N PRO A 202 -12.81 4.20 -6.04
CA PRO A 202 -14.21 4.48 -5.69
C PRO A 202 -15.16 3.42 -6.26
N THR A 203 -14.91 2.14 -5.99
CA THR A 203 -15.67 1.00 -6.54
C THR A 203 -16.09 -0.01 -5.46
N ASP A 204 -16.93 -0.97 -5.83
CA ASP A 204 -17.32 -2.11 -4.98
C ASP A 204 -16.41 -3.34 -5.12
N ALA A 205 -15.40 -3.27 -5.99
CA ALA A 205 -14.42 -4.32 -6.18
C ALA A 205 -13.22 -4.12 -5.28
N ALA A 206 -12.62 -5.21 -4.81
CA ALA A 206 -11.36 -5.21 -4.10
C ALA A 206 -10.15 -5.26 -5.05
N GLY A 207 -10.38 -5.60 -6.32
CA GLY A 207 -9.33 -5.78 -7.32
C GLY A 207 -9.79 -6.67 -8.47
N ALA A 208 -8.87 -7.41 -9.07
CA ALA A 208 -9.16 -8.30 -10.19
C ALA A 208 -8.25 -9.54 -10.23
N ILE A 209 -8.73 -10.58 -10.89
CA ILE A 209 -7.96 -11.79 -11.23
C ILE A 209 -7.81 -11.82 -12.76
N VAL A 210 -6.59 -12.07 -13.23
CA VAL A 210 -6.28 -12.14 -14.66
C VAL A 210 -5.36 -13.30 -14.98
N ASP A 211 -5.49 -13.79 -16.21
CA ASP A 211 -4.68 -14.86 -16.80
C ASP A 211 -4.24 -14.48 -18.23
N GLY A 212 -3.44 -15.33 -18.87
CA GLY A 212 -2.98 -15.12 -20.24
C GLY A 212 -4.09 -15.05 -21.29
N ASP A 213 -5.28 -15.56 -20.99
CA ASP A 213 -6.42 -15.55 -21.90
C ASP A 213 -7.28 -14.29 -21.78
N THR A 214 -7.16 -13.56 -20.67
CA THR A 214 -8.02 -12.43 -20.32
C THR A 214 -8.13 -11.42 -21.47
N ILE A 215 -6.99 -11.00 -22.04
CA ILE A 215 -6.98 -10.01 -23.13
C ILE A 215 -7.48 -10.59 -24.45
N LYS A 216 -7.12 -11.84 -24.79
CA LYS A 216 -7.63 -12.50 -25.99
C LYS A 216 -9.16 -12.57 -25.98
N LYS A 217 -9.74 -12.95 -24.84
CA LYS A 217 -11.20 -13.02 -24.64
C LYS A 217 -11.86 -11.66 -24.78
N THR A 218 -11.25 -10.58 -24.26
CA THR A 218 -11.82 -9.23 -24.34
C THR A 218 -11.75 -8.64 -25.75
N ARG A 219 -10.66 -8.89 -26.49
CA ARG A 219 -10.53 -8.43 -27.88
C ARG A 219 -11.55 -9.13 -28.79
N ALA A 220 -11.87 -10.40 -28.54
CA ALA A 220 -12.87 -11.14 -29.29
C ALA A 220 -14.29 -10.56 -29.18
N ILE A 221 -14.58 -9.80 -28.11
CA ILE A 221 -15.85 -9.09 -27.91
C ILE A 221 -15.75 -7.58 -28.21
N GLY A 222 -14.67 -7.14 -28.87
CA GLY A 222 -14.50 -5.78 -29.36
C GLY A 222 -14.03 -4.75 -28.32
N LEU A 223 -13.45 -5.19 -27.19
CA LEU A 223 -12.87 -4.28 -26.20
C LEU A 223 -11.37 -4.06 -26.50
N ASP A 224 -10.92 -2.81 -26.42
CA ASP A 224 -9.51 -2.46 -26.47
C ASP A 224 -8.94 -2.17 -25.07
N PRO A 225 -8.15 -3.08 -24.46
CA PRO A 225 -7.63 -2.89 -23.11
C PRO A 225 -6.74 -1.65 -22.96
N LEU A 226 -6.07 -1.21 -24.04
CA LEU A 226 -5.22 -0.01 -24.00
C LEU A 226 -6.04 1.27 -23.85
N GLU A 227 -7.23 1.32 -24.45
CA GLU A 227 -8.17 2.44 -24.31
C GLU A 227 -8.67 2.53 -22.86
N TYR A 228 -9.10 1.41 -22.27
CA TYR A 228 -9.53 1.32 -20.88
C TYR A 228 -8.43 1.74 -19.91
N LEU A 229 -7.19 1.28 -20.13
CA LEU A 229 -6.05 1.64 -19.30
C LEU A 229 -5.68 3.13 -19.42
N ALA A 230 -5.75 3.69 -20.64
CA ALA A 230 -5.50 5.11 -20.89
C ALA A 230 -6.54 6.02 -20.23
N ASN A 231 -7.80 5.57 -20.17
CA ASN A 231 -8.91 6.31 -19.58
C ASN A 231 -9.10 6.06 -18.06
N ASN A 232 -8.22 5.27 -17.41
CA ASN A 232 -8.36 4.83 -16.01
C ASN A 232 -9.71 4.12 -15.74
N ASP A 233 -10.17 3.31 -16.69
CA ASP A 233 -11.50 2.68 -16.67
C ASP A 233 -11.45 1.16 -16.41
N SER A 234 -10.49 0.71 -15.60
CA SER A 234 -10.24 -0.72 -15.34
C SER A 234 -11.43 -1.44 -14.72
N TYR A 235 -12.27 -0.77 -13.93
CA TYR A 235 -13.48 -1.37 -13.35
C TYR A 235 -14.47 -1.79 -14.43
N ASN A 236 -14.80 -0.89 -15.36
CA ASN A 236 -15.75 -1.18 -16.42
C ASN A 236 -15.20 -2.21 -17.41
N PHE A 237 -13.87 -2.26 -17.60
CA PHE A 237 -13.22 -3.34 -18.35
C PHE A 237 -13.51 -4.71 -17.71
N PHE A 238 -13.16 -4.88 -16.43
CA PHE A 238 -13.32 -6.17 -15.75
C PHE A 238 -14.78 -6.54 -15.53
N LYS A 239 -15.66 -5.55 -15.30
CA LYS A 239 -17.10 -5.77 -15.19
C LYS A 239 -17.72 -6.43 -16.42
N LYS A 240 -17.23 -6.09 -17.63
CA LYS A 240 -17.72 -6.67 -18.88
C LYS A 240 -17.33 -8.13 -19.08
N ILE A 241 -16.32 -8.61 -18.36
CA ILE A 241 -15.79 -9.97 -18.50
C ILE A 241 -15.86 -10.79 -17.22
N ASP A 242 -16.59 -10.31 -16.21
CA ASP A 242 -16.71 -10.94 -14.89
C ASP A 242 -15.35 -11.21 -14.21
N GLY A 243 -14.38 -10.31 -14.45
CA GLY A 243 -13.01 -10.41 -13.92
C GLY A 243 -12.78 -9.66 -12.60
N LEU A 244 -13.83 -9.04 -12.05
CA LEU A 244 -13.76 -8.30 -10.80
C LEU A 244 -13.68 -9.26 -9.61
N LEU A 245 -12.83 -8.94 -8.64
CA LEU A 245 -12.86 -9.58 -7.34
C LEU A 245 -13.74 -8.76 -6.39
N ILE A 246 -14.91 -9.29 -6.03
CA ILE A 246 -15.82 -8.67 -5.05
C ILE A 246 -15.74 -9.43 -3.72
N THR A 247 -15.13 -8.81 -2.71
CA THR A 247 -15.08 -9.38 -1.35
C THR A 247 -16.14 -8.80 -0.42
N GLY A 248 -16.62 -7.58 -0.73
CA GLY A 248 -17.27 -6.71 0.23
C GLY A 248 -16.26 -6.15 1.26
N PRO A 249 -16.71 -5.27 2.17
CA PRO A 249 -15.85 -4.66 3.18
C PRO A 249 -15.31 -5.73 4.14
N THR A 250 -13.99 -5.80 4.29
CA THR A 250 -13.33 -6.81 5.12
C THR A 250 -13.25 -6.42 6.61
N GLY A 251 -13.39 -5.12 6.91
CA GLY A 251 -13.25 -4.57 8.26
C GLY A 251 -11.80 -4.41 8.73
N THR A 252 -10.82 -4.54 7.84
CA THR A 252 -9.39 -4.32 8.10
C THR A 252 -8.76 -3.52 6.96
N ASN A 253 -7.55 -2.98 7.14
CA ASN A 253 -6.76 -2.46 6.03
C ASN A 253 -5.27 -2.63 6.36
N VAL A 254 -4.57 -3.40 5.53
CA VAL A 254 -3.11 -3.56 5.57
C VAL A 254 -2.53 -3.44 4.16
N MET A 255 -3.09 -2.53 3.34
CA MET A 255 -2.69 -2.22 1.96
C MET A 255 -3.01 -3.34 0.96
N ASP A 256 -2.25 -3.45 -0.13
CA ASP A 256 -2.50 -4.38 -1.24
C ASP A 256 -1.68 -5.67 -1.16
N ILE A 257 -2.21 -6.72 -1.79
CA ILE A 257 -1.54 -8.01 -2.00
C ILE A 257 -1.62 -8.37 -3.49
N GLN A 258 -0.49 -8.80 -4.05
CA GLN A 258 -0.41 -9.43 -5.36
C GLN A 258 0.09 -10.87 -5.22
N ILE A 259 -0.62 -11.81 -5.85
CA ILE A 259 -0.26 -13.22 -5.88
C ILE A 259 -0.21 -13.66 -7.33
N MET A 260 0.98 -14.02 -7.79
CA MET A 260 1.18 -14.64 -9.09
C MET A 260 1.31 -16.16 -8.91
N VAL A 261 0.66 -16.92 -9.79
CA VAL A 261 0.82 -18.38 -9.89
C VAL A 261 1.33 -18.70 -11.30
N ILE A 262 2.32 -19.59 -11.37
CA ILE A 262 3.03 -19.96 -12.61
C ILE A 262 3.08 -21.49 -12.73
N GLU A 263 2.50 -22.05 -13.79
CA GLU A 263 2.32 -23.50 -14.01
C GLU A 263 3.41 -24.15 -14.91
#